data_AF-A0A357NE95-F1
#
_entry.id   AF-A0A357NE95-F1
#
_cell.length_a   1.000
_cell.length_b   1.000
_cell.length_c   1.000
_cell.angle_alpha   90.00
_cell.angle_beta   90.00
_cell.angle_gamma   90.00
#
_symmetry.space_group_name_H-M   'P 1'
#
loop_
_entity.id
_entity.type
_entity.pdbx_description
1 polymer ?
#
loop_
_entity_poly.entity_id
_entity_poly.type
_entity_poly.pdbx_seq_one_letter_code
_entity_poly.pdbx_strand_id
1 'polypeptide(L)' 'MLTVGIDIGSMTTKAVAFADGKIRGAAVLPTGWQPKTVGEAVFREVQKQA' A
#
# COMPACT_ATOMS: atom_id res chain seq x y z
N MET A 1 9.56 -12.21 -8.68
CA MET A 1 9.94 -11.22 -7.64
C MET A 1 8.68 -10.47 -7.25
N LEU A 2 8.37 -10.38 -5.97
CA LEU A 2 7.27 -9.57 -5.46
C LEU A 2 7.77 -8.13 -5.28
N THR A 3 7.05 -7.15 -5.82
CA THR A 3 7.29 -5.73 -5.59
C THR A 3 6.05 -5.09 -4.99
N VAL A 4 6.24 -4.04 -4.19
CA VAL A 4 5.14 -3.25 -3.63
C VAL A 4 5.34 -1.79 -4.01
N GLY A 5 4.36 -1.21 -4.71
CA GLY A 5 4.30 0.22 -4.94
C GLY A 5 3.43 0.89 -3.88
N ILE A 6 3.89 2.03 -3.33
CA ILE A 6 3.15 2.82 -2.36
C ILE A 6 2.99 4.25 -2.89
N ASP A 7 1.75 4.75 -2.94
CA ASP A 7 1.41 6.13 -3.26
C ASP A 7 0.89 6.83 -2.00
N ILE A 8 1.67 7.76 -1.45
CA ILE A 8 1.30 8.56 -0.27
C ILE A 8 0.74 9.91 -0.75
N GLY A 9 -0.58 9.99 -0.92
CA GLY A 9 -1.28 11.22 -1.26
C GLY A 9 -1.76 12.02 -0.05
N SER A 10 -2.18 13.27 -0.25
CA SER A 10 -2.69 14.13 0.83
C SER A 10 -3.98 13.62 1.49
N MET A 11 -4.85 12.95 0.72
CA MET A 11 -6.13 12.43 1.21
C MET A 11 -6.04 10.95 1.57
N THR A 12 -5.41 10.16 0.70
CA THR A 12 -5.33 8.70 0.81
C THR A 12 -3.97 8.18 0.42
N THR A 13 -3.55 7.14 1.13
CA THR A 13 -2.33 6.39 0.91
C THR A 13 -2.71 5.00 0.43
N LYS A 14 -2.09 4.54 -0.66
CA LYS A 14 -2.42 3.27 -1.33
C LYS A 14 -1.17 2.40 -1.44
N ALA A 15 -1.38 1.10 -1.48
CA ALA A 15 -0.33 0.15 -1.85
C ALA A 15 -0.86 -0.93 -2.78
N VAL A 16 0.00 -1.39 -3.69
CA VAL A 16 -0.27 -2.52 -4.60
C VAL A 16 0.91 -3.48 -4.54
N ALA A 17 0.62 -4.75 -4.24
CA ALA A 17 1.57 -5.85 -4.35
C ALA A 17 1.47 -6.47 -5.74
N PHE A 18 2.58 -6.58 -6.46
CA PHE A 18 2.64 -7.04 -7.84
C PHE A 18 3.68 -8.14 -8.01
N ALA A 19 3.27 -9.25 -8.60
CA ALA A 19 4.15 -10.37 -8.95
C ALA A 19 3.63 -11.09 -10.19
N ASP A 20 4.55 -11.50 -11.06
CA ASP A 20 4.28 -12.31 -12.26
C ASP A 20 3.24 -11.68 -13.20
N GLY A 21 3.33 -10.36 -13.39
CA GLY A 21 2.42 -9.62 -14.26
C GLY A 21 1.02 -9.41 -13.69
N LYS A 22 0.78 -9.71 -12.41
CA LYS A 22 -0.54 -9.65 -11.77
C LYS A 22 -0.50 -8.88 -10.45
N ILE A 23 -1.61 -8.22 -10.15
CA ILE A 23 -1.88 -7.66 -8.82
C ILE A 23 -2.18 -8.83 -7.88
N ARG A 24 -1.43 -8.92 -6.78
CA ARG A 24 -1.59 -9.93 -5.72
C ARG A 24 -2.36 -9.39 -4.53
N GLY A 25 -2.30 -8.08 -4.30
CA GLY A 25 -3.06 -7.41 -3.25
C GLY A 25 -3.11 -5.91 -3.47
N ALA A 26 -4.09 -5.26 -2.86
CA ALA A 26 -4.21 -3.81 -2.84
C ALA A 26 -4.80 -3.32 -1.50
N ALA A 27 -4.32 -2.18 -1.02
CA ALA A 27 -4.85 -1.53 0.17
C ALA A 27 -4.94 -0.02 -0.02
N VAL A 28 -5.96 0.59 0.58
CA VAL A 28 -6.19 2.03 0.56
C VAL A 28 -6.58 2.47 1.97
N LEU A 29 -5.86 3.44 2.53
CA LEU A 29 -6.14 4.02 3.83
C LEU A 29 -6.22 5.56 3.71
N PRO A 30 -7.09 6.24 4.48
CA PRO A 30 -7.04 7.69 4.62
C PRO A 30 -5.68 8.13 5.19
N THR A 31 -4.99 9.08 4.55
CA THR A 31 -3.66 9.55 4.99
C THR A 31 -3.73 10.33 6.30
N GLY A 32 -4.74 11.20 6.42
CA GLY A 32 -4.86 12.11 7.56
C GLY A 32 -3.61 12.95 7.78
N TRP A 33 -3.25 13.15 9.05
CA TRP A 33 -2.14 14.03 9.45
C TRP A 33 -0.81 13.30 9.69
N GLN A 34 -0.75 11.98 9.48
CA GLN A 34 0.41 11.15 9.82
C GLN A 34 0.82 10.25 8.63
N PRO A 35 1.31 10.82 7.52
CA PRO A 35 1.59 10.09 6.28
C PRO A 35 2.60 8.96 6.44
N LYS A 36 3.60 9.12 7.31
CA LYS A 36 4.59 8.07 7.58
C LYS A 36 3.93 6.83 8.19
N THR A 37 3.15 7.02 9.25
CA THR A 37 2.44 5.93 9.95
C THR A 37 1.45 5.24 9.01
N VAL A 38 0.74 5.99 8.18
CA VAL A 38 -0.20 5.40 7.21
C VAL A 38 0.52 4.68 6.08
N GLY A 39 1.67 5.18 5.62
CA GLY A 39 2.54 4.47 4.66
C GLY A 39 2.97 3.09 5.17
N GLU A 40 3.40 3.02 6.43
CA GLU A 40 3.74 1.74 7.08
C GLU A 40 2.50 0.84 7.25
N ALA A 41 1.35 1.42 7.60
CA ALA A 41 0.11 0.66 7.79
C ALA A 41 -0.41 0.06 6.48
N VAL A 42 -0.41 0.82 5.38
CA VAL A 42 -0.88 0.33 4.08
C VAL A 42 0.03 -0.76 3.53
N PHE A 43 1.34 -0.65 3.80
CA PHE A 43 2.31 -1.68 3.45
C PHE A 43 2.03 -2.99 4.18
N ARG A 44 1.81 -2.93 5.51
CA ARG A 44 1.43 -4.12 6.29
C ARG A 44 0.10 -4.71 5.82
N GLU A 45 -0.85 -3.87 5.41
CA GLU A 45 -2.15 -4.33 4.95
C GLU A 45 -2.06 -5.08 3.62
N VAL A 46 -1.31 -4.55 2.65
CA VAL A 46 -1.12 -5.24 1.37
C VAL A 46 -0.29 -6.52 1.53
N GLN A 47 0.64 -6.57 2.49
CA GLN A 47 1.45 -7.75 2.78
C GLN A 47 0.64 -8.94 3.29
N LYS A 48 -0.51 -8.71 3.96
CA LYS A 48 -1.43 -9.79 4.38
C LYS A 48 -2.17 -10.43 3.20
N GLN A 49 -2.23 -9.75 2.06
CA GLN A 49 -2.96 -10.18 0.88
C GLN A 49 -2.03 -10.81 -0.18
N ALA A 50 -0.76 -10.41 -0.18
CA ALA A 50 0.23 -10.73 -1.21
C ALA A 50 0.68 -12.20 -1.20
#